data_AF-A0A1L3SW76-F1
#
_entry.id   AF-A0A1L3SW76-F1
#
_cell.length_a   1.000
_cell.length_b   1.000
_cell.length_c   1.000
_cell.angle_alpha   90.00
_cell.angle_beta   90.00
_cell.angle_gamma   90.00
#
_symmetry.space_group_name_H-M   'P 1'
#
loop_
_entity.id
_entity.type
_entity.pdbx_description
1 polymer ?
#
loop_
_entity_poly.entity_id
_entity_poly.type
_entity_poly.pdbx_seq_one_letter_code
_entity_poly.pdbx_strand_id
1 'polypeptide(L)'
;MRPFSRTTVPAAAMLAGFALASPALAHPHIFAEARLDVVVSPQGDVSSLRHLWRFDDLFSSTVLLEFDANSDLKLDDAELAEVSKTVFDSIGEFDYFQVVRSNDKPVAMKPPANLMANYDDGQLIILFESEPADPLKLAGKVDFGVYDPTFYTAIDFVEDANMSIDNLPDGCDRAVIRPDPDEALAQNQSTLTEAFFNDPAGTDYGNIFATKLEITCNGQG
;
A
#
# COMPACT_ATOMS: atom_id res chain seq x y z
N MET A 1 -63.91 45.06 -9.37
CA MET A 1 -62.93 44.56 -10.36
C MET A 1 -61.52 44.87 -9.88
N ARG A 2 -60.78 43.82 -9.50
CA ARG A 2 -59.34 43.57 -9.75
C ARG A 2 -58.98 42.27 -9.00
N PRO A 3 -58.55 41.20 -9.69
CA PRO A 3 -58.37 39.90 -9.06
C PRO A 3 -57.05 39.85 -8.29
N PHE A 4 -57.05 39.17 -7.14
CA PHE A 4 -55.85 38.74 -6.44
C PHE A 4 -55.23 37.57 -7.23
N SER A 5 -54.09 37.80 -7.88
CA SER A 5 -53.35 36.72 -8.54
C SER A 5 -52.42 36.05 -7.52
N ARG A 6 -52.74 34.81 -7.14
CA ARG A 6 -51.84 33.94 -6.38
C ARG A 6 -50.71 33.49 -7.30
N THR A 7 -49.52 34.03 -7.10
CA THR A 7 -48.30 33.51 -7.74
C THR A 7 -47.89 32.22 -7.04
N THR A 8 -48.24 31.08 -7.63
CA THR A 8 -47.66 29.76 -7.31
C THR A 8 -46.20 29.74 -7.78
N VAL A 9 -45.26 29.75 -6.86
CA VAL A 9 -43.83 29.51 -7.17
C VAL A 9 -43.69 28.03 -7.56
N PRO A 10 -43.14 27.69 -8.73
CA PRO A 10 -42.99 26.28 -9.11
C PRO A 10 -41.89 25.64 -8.27
N ALA A 11 -42.25 24.64 -7.48
CA ALA A 11 -41.34 23.78 -6.71
C ALA A 11 -40.43 22.88 -7.58
N ALA A 12 -40.40 23.10 -8.90
CA ALA A 12 -39.72 22.24 -9.86
C ALA A 12 -38.22 22.55 -10.04
N ALA A 13 -37.71 23.66 -9.50
CA ALA A 13 -36.32 24.05 -9.68
C ALA A 13 -35.34 23.38 -8.69
N MET A 14 -35.83 22.71 -7.63
CA MET A 14 -34.97 22.13 -6.59
C MET A 14 -34.55 20.66 -6.86
N LEU A 15 -35.16 19.98 -7.83
CA LEU A 15 -34.88 18.56 -8.13
C LEU A 15 -33.81 18.33 -9.20
N ALA A 16 -33.36 19.37 -9.92
CA ALA A 16 -32.37 19.23 -10.99
C ALA A 16 -30.90 19.28 -10.50
N GLY A 17 -30.65 19.59 -9.21
CA GLY A 17 -29.30 19.76 -8.67
C GLY A 17 -28.62 18.48 -8.17
N PHE A 18 -29.37 17.38 -7.99
CA PHE A 18 -28.83 16.14 -7.39
C PHE A 18 -28.34 15.09 -8.40
N ALA A 19 -28.50 15.33 -9.71
CA ALA A 19 -28.21 14.32 -10.74
C ALA A 19 -26.78 14.36 -11.30
N LEU A 20 -25.88 15.16 -10.74
CA LEU A 20 -24.48 15.30 -11.19
C LEU A 20 -23.46 14.87 -10.13
N ALA A 21 -23.86 14.02 -9.18
CA ALA A 21 -22.88 13.31 -8.36
C ALA A 21 -22.20 12.24 -9.23
N SER A 22 -21.21 12.65 -10.04
CA SER A 22 -20.23 11.71 -10.59
C SER A 22 -19.62 10.94 -9.40
N PRO A 23 -19.42 9.62 -9.51
CA PRO A 23 -18.62 8.92 -8.52
C PRO A 23 -17.30 9.66 -8.42
N ALA A 24 -16.97 10.17 -7.24
CA ALA A 24 -15.64 10.66 -7.00
C ALA A 24 -14.74 9.44 -7.15
N LEU A 25 -13.93 9.41 -8.21
CA LEU A 25 -12.73 8.58 -8.31
C LEU A 25 -11.75 9.10 -7.26
N ALA A 26 -12.09 8.89 -6.00
CA ALA A 26 -11.26 9.20 -4.86
C ALA A 26 -10.53 7.90 -4.53
N HIS A 27 -9.22 7.94 -4.76
CA HIS A 27 -8.20 6.92 -4.46
C HIS A 27 -7.74 6.03 -5.62
N PRO A 28 -6.41 5.83 -5.77
CA PRO A 28 -5.30 6.34 -4.93
C PRO A 28 -4.85 7.78 -5.28
N HIS A 29 -4.27 8.48 -4.30
CA HIS A 29 -3.71 9.84 -4.47
C HIS A 29 -2.20 9.82 -4.77
N ILE A 30 -1.53 8.74 -4.40
CA ILE A 30 -0.11 8.48 -4.63
C ILE A 30 0.01 7.11 -5.28
N PHE A 31 0.88 6.99 -6.28
CA PHE A 31 1.27 5.70 -6.85
C PHE A 31 2.74 5.42 -6.54
N ALA A 32 3.01 4.21 -6.09
CA ALA A 32 4.34 3.72 -5.79
C ALA A 32 4.60 2.41 -6.54
N GLU A 33 5.58 2.41 -7.43
CA GLU A 33 6.12 1.19 -8.00
C GLU A 33 7.06 0.54 -7.00
N ALA A 34 6.67 -0.63 -6.50
CA ALA A 34 7.38 -1.34 -5.46
C ALA A 34 8.26 -2.46 -6.02
N ARG A 35 9.34 -2.70 -5.27
CA ARG A 35 10.12 -3.93 -5.26
C ARG A 35 10.28 -4.41 -3.81
N LEU A 36 10.16 -5.72 -3.64
CA LEU A 36 10.32 -6.44 -2.40
C LEU A 36 11.27 -7.62 -2.65
N ASP A 37 12.40 -7.64 -1.95
CA ASP A 37 13.29 -8.80 -1.92
C ASP A 37 13.25 -9.42 -0.51
N VAL A 38 12.77 -10.68 -0.42
CA VAL A 38 12.77 -11.47 0.83
C VAL A 38 14.13 -12.12 0.97
N VAL A 39 14.88 -11.80 2.03
CA VAL A 39 16.20 -12.37 2.26
C VAL A 39 16.09 -13.55 3.22
N VAL A 40 16.58 -14.71 2.80
CA VAL A 40 16.65 -15.92 3.62
C VAL A 40 18.09 -16.18 4.03
N SER A 41 18.27 -16.40 5.34
CA SER A 41 19.54 -16.81 5.92
C SER A 41 19.92 -18.24 5.49
N PRO A 42 21.21 -18.62 5.55
CA PRO A 42 21.63 -20.00 5.30
C PRO A 42 20.96 -21.06 6.20
N GLN A 43 20.34 -20.65 7.31
CA GLN A 43 19.62 -21.51 8.24
C GLN A 43 18.16 -21.75 7.84
N GLY A 44 17.67 -21.11 6.77
CA GLY A 44 16.29 -21.22 6.30
C GLY A 44 15.30 -20.28 6.98
N ASP A 45 15.80 -19.38 7.84
CA ASP A 45 15.01 -18.32 8.46
C ASP A 45 15.01 -17.07 7.56
N VAL A 46 13.86 -16.40 7.44
CA VAL A 46 13.75 -15.07 6.84
C VAL A 46 14.54 -14.09 7.71
N SER A 47 15.61 -13.51 7.14
CA SER A 47 16.44 -12.54 7.84
C SER A 47 15.91 -11.12 7.72
N SER A 48 15.45 -10.74 6.53
CA SER A 48 14.98 -9.38 6.27
C SER A 48 14.08 -9.27 5.05
N LEU A 49 13.32 -8.19 4.99
CA LEU A 49 12.60 -7.73 3.81
C LEU A 49 13.23 -6.42 3.33
N ARG A 50 13.66 -6.38 2.07
CA ARG A 50 14.23 -5.19 1.45
C ARG A 50 13.21 -4.56 0.53
N HIS A 51 12.91 -3.30 0.80
CA HIS A 51 11.92 -2.52 0.07
C HIS A 51 12.60 -1.45 -0.77
N LEU A 52 12.08 -1.25 -1.98
CA LEU A 52 12.36 -0.08 -2.81
C LEU A 52 11.05 0.38 -3.43
N TRP A 53 10.67 1.63 -3.19
CA TRP A 53 9.48 2.25 -3.76
C TRP A 53 9.89 3.45 -4.60
N ARG A 54 9.45 3.50 -5.86
CA ARG A 54 9.55 4.67 -6.73
C ARG A 54 8.19 5.32 -6.83
N PHE A 55 8.12 6.60 -6.53
CA PHE A 55 6.86 7.32 -6.53
C PHE A 55 6.59 8.01 -7.86
N ASP A 56 5.31 8.25 -8.15
CA ASP A 56 4.88 8.98 -9.33
C ASP A 56 5.39 10.43 -9.36
N ASP A 57 5.35 11.02 -10.55
CA ASP A 57 5.87 12.37 -10.82
C ASP A 57 5.17 13.46 -9.99
N LEU A 58 3.87 13.33 -9.73
CA LEU A 58 3.09 14.34 -9.02
C LEU A 58 3.45 14.36 -7.55
N PHE A 59 3.50 13.19 -6.92
CA PHE A 59 3.94 13.09 -5.53
C PHE A 59 5.41 13.51 -5.39
N SER A 60 6.28 13.02 -6.27
CA SER A 60 7.71 13.36 -6.27
C SER A 60 7.95 14.86 -6.40
N SER A 61 7.21 15.55 -7.28
CA SER A 61 7.30 17.00 -7.44
C SER A 61 6.78 17.76 -6.22
N THR A 62 5.74 17.24 -5.56
CA THR A 62 5.20 17.84 -4.34
C THR A 62 6.22 17.77 -3.21
N VAL A 63 6.84 16.61 -3.02
CA VAL A 63 7.92 16.42 -2.03
C VAL A 63 9.11 17.33 -2.33
N LEU A 64 9.52 17.45 -3.60
CA LEU A 64 10.57 18.38 -3.98
C LEU A 64 10.23 19.81 -3.52
N LEU A 65 9.05 20.32 -3.88
CA LEU A 65 8.66 21.69 -3.54
C LEU A 65 8.47 21.94 -2.04
N GLU A 66 8.10 20.91 -1.28
CA GLU A 66 7.88 21.01 0.16
C GLU A 66 9.20 21.02 0.94
N PHE A 67 10.19 20.23 0.50
CA PHE A 67 11.44 20.02 1.25
C PHE A 67 12.65 20.76 0.68
N ASP A 68 12.58 21.31 -0.54
CA ASP A 68 13.60 22.19 -1.14
C ASP A 68 13.62 23.56 -0.43
N ALA A 69 14.28 23.60 0.71
CA ALA A 69 14.36 24.77 1.58
C ALA A 69 15.20 25.89 0.96
N ASN A 70 16.14 25.53 0.07
CA ASN A 70 17.03 26.47 -0.59
C ASN A 70 16.52 26.94 -1.97
N SER A 71 15.45 26.32 -2.48
CA SER A 71 14.77 26.63 -3.74
C SER A 71 15.64 26.45 -5.00
N ASP A 72 16.54 25.46 -5.01
CA ASP A 72 17.43 25.15 -6.13
C ASP A 72 16.92 24.03 -7.05
N LEU A 73 15.72 23.51 -6.77
CA LEU A 73 15.04 22.41 -7.47
C LEU A 73 15.78 21.08 -7.37
N LYS A 74 16.48 20.86 -6.25
CA LYS A 74 17.07 19.58 -5.85
C LYS A 74 16.78 19.33 -4.38
N LEU A 75 17.07 18.11 -3.95
CA LEU A 75 17.09 17.76 -2.52
C LEU A 75 18.51 17.39 -2.15
N ASP A 76 19.12 18.17 -1.27
CA ASP A 76 20.43 17.87 -0.70
C ASP A 76 20.35 16.80 0.40
N ASP A 77 21.50 16.37 0.93
CA ASP A 77 21.56 15.30 1.94
C ASP A 77 20.75 15.64 3.22
N ALA A 78 20.67 16.91 3.60
CA ALA A 78 19.93 17.33 4.79
C ALA A 78 18.42 17.36 4.52
N GLU A 79 18.01 17.82 3.33
CA GLU A 79 16.62 17.83 2.90
C GLU A 79 16.10 16.40 2.70
N LEU A 80 16.89 15.51 2.08
CA LEU A 80 16.58 14.08 1.96
C LEU A 80 16.50 13.37 3.31
N ALA A 81 17.33 13.76 4.28
CA ALA A 81 17.23 13.22 5.64
C ALA A 81 15.90 13.61 6.31
N GLU A 82 15.42 14.84 6.08
CA GLU A 82 14.12 15.28 6.61
C GLU A 82 12.96 14.57 5.89
N VAL A 83 13.02 14.41 4.55
CA VAL A 83 12.05 13.59 3.81
C VAL A 83 12.00 12.17 4.36
N SER A 84 13.16 11.54 4.54
CA SER A 84 13.25 10.19 5.10
C SER A 84 12.59 10.10 6.47
N LYS A 85 12.90 11.05 7.37
CA LYS A 85 12.32 11.09 8.70
C LYS A 85 10.79 11.26 8.65
N THR A 86 10.28 12.19 7.85
CA THR A 86 8.84 12.43 7.72
C THR A 86 8.11 11.22 7.15
N VAL A 87 8.68 10.56 6.12
CA VAL A 87 8.10 9.33 5.56
C VAL A 87 8.12 8.20 6.58
N PHE A 88 9.24 7.99 7.28
CA PHE A 88 9.38 6.97 8.32
C PHE A 88 8.32 7.15 9.42
N ASP A 89 8.16 8.36 9.94
CA ASP A 89 7.17 8.66 10.97
C ASP A 89 5.75 8.44 10.44
N SER A 90 5.45 8.85 9.21
CA SER A 90 4.11 8.76 8.60
C SER A 90 3.66 7.32 8.34
N ILE A 91 4.52 6.47 7.78
CA ILE A 91 4.14 5.08 7.44
C ILE A 91 4.31 4.13 8.64
N GLY A 92 5.04 4.56 9.67
CA GLY A 92 5.21 3.80 10.91
C GLY A 92 3.92 3.56 11.68
N GLU A 93 2.92 4.45 11.54
CA GLU A 93 1.57 4.25 12.11
C GLU A 93 0.80 3.10 11.45
N PHE A 94 1.24 2.64 10.28
CA PHE A 94 0.61 1.60 9.46
C PHE A 94 1.55 0.41 9.23
N ASP A 95 2.43 0.11 10.20
CA ASP A 95 3.39 -1.00 10.14
C ASP A 95 4.25 -0.98 8.86
N TYR A 96 4.56 0.21 8.34
CA TYR A 96 5.31 0.43 7.10
C TYR A 96 4.68 -0.28 5.89
N PHE A 97 3.35 -0.46 5.93
CA PHE A 97 2.54 -1.16 4.93
C PHE A 97 2.90 -2.64 4.74
N GLN A 98 3.68 -3.22 5.65
CA GLN A 98 4.15 -4.60 5.53
C GLN A 98 3.11 -5.58 6.06
N VAL A 99 2.79 -6.58 5.25
CA VAL A 99 1.91 -7.68 5.67
C VAL A 99 2.61 -9.01 5.48
N VAL A 100 2.97 -9.64 6.58
CA VAL A 100 3.62 -10.95 6.60
C VAL A 100 2.72 -11.94 7.33
N ARG A 101 2.49 -13.10 6.72
CA ARG A 101 1.69 -14.17 7.32
C ARG A 101 2.40 -15.50 7.22
N SER A 102 2.42 -16.27 8.30
CA SER A 102 2.85 -17.67 8.30
C SER A 102 1.66 -18.56 8.62
N ASN A 103 1.29 -19.43 7.69
CA ASN A 103 0.15 -20.33 7.78
C ASN A 103 -1.12 -19.60 8.23
N ASP A 104 -1.41 -18.49 7.54
CA ASP A 104 -2.53 -17.58 7.79
C ASP A 104 -2.54 -16.91 9.17
N LYS A 105 -1.39 -16.85 9.87
CA LYS A 105 -1.22 -16.06 11.10
C LYS A 105 -0.32 -14.86 10.85
N PRO A 106 -0.68 -13.65 11.32
CA PRO A 106 0.19 -12.48 11.22
C PRO A 106 1.55 -12.74 11.85
N VAL A 107 2.62 -12.26 11.21
CA VAL A 107 3.97 -12.23 11.75
C VAL A 107 4.32 -10.79 12.08
N ALA A 108 4.73 -10.53 13.32
CA ALA A 108 5.16 -9.21 13.73
C ALA A 108 6.52 -8.87 13.09
N MET A 109 6.61 -7.68 12.52
CA MET A 109 7.85 -7.12 11.96
C MET A 109 8.38 -6.03 12.89
N LYS A 110 9.69 -5.87 12.92
CA LYS A 110 10.31 -4.71 13.57
C LYS A 110 10.19 -3.50 12.66
N PRO A 111 10.07 -2.28 13.24
CA PRO A 111 10.38 -1.06 12.51
C PRO A 111 11.76 -1.17 11.83
N PRO A 112 11.91 -0.69 10.58
CA PRO A 112 13.20 -0.67 9.92
C PRO A 112 14.18 0.18 10.73
N ALA A 113 15.43 -0.27 10.86
CA ALA A 113 16.44 0.46 11.63
C ALA A 113 16.79 1.81 11.00
N ASN A 114 16.61 1.92 9.68
CA ASN A 114 16.76 3.14 8.92
C ASN A 114 15.85 3.11 7.68
N LEU A 115 15.44 4.28 7.23
CA LEU A 115 14.81 4.52 5.94
C LEU A 115 15.66 5.53 5.18
N MET A 116 15.76 5.38 3.88
CA MET A 116 16.51 6.27 3.01
C MET A 116 15.60 6.85 1.96
N ALA A 117 15.67 8.17 1.80
CA ALA A 117 15.10 8.86 0.67
C ALA A 117 16.21 9.22 -0.31
N ASN A 118 15.90 9.11 -1.59
CA ASN A 118 16.72 9.58 -2.69
C ASN A 118 15.80 10.28 -3.70
N TYR A 119 16.33 11.29 -4.39
CA TYR A 119 15.62 11.96 -5.46
C TYR A 119 16.46 11.89 -6.73
N ASP A 120 16.02 11.09 -7.69
CA ASP A 120 16.77 10.80 -8.91
C ASP A 120 15.84 10.84 -10.12
N ASP A 121 16.29 11.49 -11.19
CA ASP A 121 15.55 11.68 -12.44
C ASP A 121 14.09 12.17 -12.26
N GLY A 122 13.86 13.07 -11.29
CA GLY A 122 12.54 13.62 -10.99
C GLY A 122 11.65 12.72 -10.13
N GLN A 123 12.14 11.56 -9.71
CA GLN A 123 11.40 10.60 -8.90
C GLN A 123 11.95 10.52 -7.48
N LEU A 124 11.03 10.52 -6.51
CA LEU A 124 11.34 10.14 -5.14
C LEU A 124 11.46 8.61 -5.08
N ILE A 125 12.55 8.15 -4.47
CA ILE A 125 12.84 6.75 -4.23
C ILE A 125 13.01 6.56 -2.72
N ILE A 126 12.25 5.62 -2.15
CA ILE A 126 12.36 5.24 -0.75
C ILE A 126 12.90 3.82 -0.65
N LEU A 127 13.88 3.62 0.22
CA LEU A 127 14.47 2.31 0.50
C LEU A 127 14.50 2.06 2.00
N PHE A 128 14.13 0.86 2.42
CA PHE A 128 14.29 0.43 3.80
C PHE A 128 14.40 -1.10 3.90
N GLU A 129 14.94 -1.56 5.02
CA GLU A 129 15.07 -2.98 5.33
C GLU A 129 14.47 -3.23 6.72
N SER A 130 13.55 -4.21 6.80
CA SER A 130 12.91 -4.63 8.04
C SER A 130 13.24 -6.09 8.34
N GLU A 131 13.00 -6.50 9.58
CA GLU A 131 13.24 -7.88 10.03
C GLU A 131 12.04 -8.40 10.82
N PRO A 132 11.77 -9.71 10.80
CA PRO A 132 10.83 -10.32 11.72
C PRO A 132 11.19 -10.04 13.19
N ALA A 133 10.18 -9.79 14.03
CA ALA A 133 10.38 -9.59 15.47
C ALA A 133 10.85 -10.88 16.17
N ASP A 134 10.35 -12.01 15.72
CA ASP A 134 10.71 -13.36 16.14
C ASP A 134 11.25 -14.18 14.95
N PRO A 135 12.06 -15.24 15.18
CA PRO A 135 12.54 -16.10 14.10
C PRO A 135 11.40 -16.64 13.21
N LEU A 136 11.49 -16.37 11.90
CA LEU A 136 10.50 -16.77 10.91
C LEU A 136 11.09 -17.80 9.96
N LYS A 137 10.73 -19.07 10.15
CA LYS A 137 11.08 -20.15 9.21
C LYS A 137 10.14 -20.18 8.02
N LEU A 138 10.70 -20.45 6.85
CA LEU A 138 9.91 -20.81 5.68
C LEU A 138 9.43 -22.27 5.82
N ALA A 139 8.21 -22.44 6.34
CA ALA A 139 7.58 -23.74 6.54
C ALA A 139 6.06 -23.66 6.30
N GLY A 140 5.53 -24.59 5.50
CA GLY A 140 4.15 -24.48 5.04
C GLY A 140 3.99 -23.28 4.10
N LYS A 141 2.92 -22.50 4.29
CA LYS A 141 2.67 -21.29 3.49
C LYS A 141 3.15 -20.04 4.23
N VAL A 142 3.94 -19.21 3.58
CA VAL A 142 4.35 -17.89 4.07
C VAL A 142 4.05 -16.85 3.00
N ASP A 143 3.24 -15.85 3.34
CA ASP A 143 2.83 -14.76 2.46
C ASP A 143 3.55 -13.47 2.84
N PHE A 144 4.05 -12.74 1.85
CA PHE A 144 4.63 -11.40 1.99
C PHE A 144 3.90 -10.44 1.07
N GLY A 145 3.40 -9.34 1.62
CA GLY A 145 2.69 -8.32 0.87
C GLY A 145 3.05 -6.92 1.35
N VAL A 146 2.78 -5.94 0.50
CA VAL A 146 2.88 -4.53 0.82
C VAL A 146 1.62 -3.85 0.32
N TYR A 147 0.83 -3.24 1.21
CA TYR A 147 -0.32 -2.44 0.82
C TYR A 147 -0.67 -1.41 1.89
N ASP A 148 -1.22 -0.29 1.44
CA ASP A 148 -1.74 0.75 2.32
C ASP A 148 -3.20 0.44 2.71
N PRO A 149 -3.50 0.15 3.99
CA PRO A 149 -4.85 -0.17 4.44
C PRO A 149 -5.82 1.00 4.32
N THR A 150 -5.32 2.23 4.12
CA THR A 150 -6.13 3.43 3.94
C THR A 150 -6.48 3.68 2.47
N PHE A 151 -5.91 2.92 1.53
CA PHE A 151 -5.99 3.15 0.09
C PHE A 151 -5.52 4.55 -0.37
N TYR A 152 -4.75 5.27 0.45
CA TYR A 152 -4.19 6.57 0.06
C TYR A 152 -3.09 6.40 -0.99
N THR A 153 -2.22 5.41 -0.79
CA THR A 153 -1.12 5.01 -1.67
C THR A 153 -1.43 3.69 -2.36
N ALA A 154 -1.45 3.66 -3.69
CA ALA A 154 -1.40 2.39 -4.42
C ALA A 154 0.05 1.93 -4.54
N ILE A 155 0.35 0.77 -3.96
CA ILE A 155 1.67 0.17 -3.96
C ILE A 155 1.62 -1.03 -4.90
N ASP A 156 2.19 -0.86 -6.09
CA ASP A 156 2.08 -1.82 -7.20
C ASP A 156 3.43 -2.46 -7.54
N PHE A 157 3.41 -3.77 -7.72
CA PHE A 157 4.56 -4.51 -8.25
C PHE A 157 4.40 -4.68 -9.75
N VAL A 158 4.97 -3.80 -10.57
CA VAL A 158 4.74 -3.77 -12.04
C VAL A 158 4.99 -5.12 -12.72
N GLU A 159 5.99 -5.86 -12.25
CA GLU A 159 6.33 -7.20 -12.73
C GLU A 159 6.43 -8.18 -11.56
N ASP A 160 6.20 -9.47 -11.81
CA ASP A 160 6.39 -10.51 -10.78
C ASP A 160 7.86 -10.58 -10.31
N ALA A 161 8.81 -10.19 -11.17
CA ALA A 161 10.22 -10.10 -10.83
C ALA A 161 10.52 -9.05 -9.74
N ASN A 162 9.61 -8.10 -9.52
CA ASN A 162 9.73 -7.11 -8.45
C ASN A 162 9.41 -7.70 -7.07
N MET A 163 8.91 -8.93 -6.99
CA MET A 163 8.78 -9.67 -5.75
C MET A 163 9.70 -10.88 -5.80
N SER A 164 10.86 -10.77 -5.16
CA SER A 164 11.92 -11.76 -5.24
C SER A 164 12.25 -12.36 -3.88
N ILE A 165 12.99 -13.47 -3.91
CA ILE A 165 13.46 -14.16 -2.72
C ILE A 165 14.93 -14.57 -2.94
N ASP A 166 15.79 -14.09 -2.07
CA ASP A 166 17.20 -14.43 -2.04
C ASP A 166 17.40 -15.69 -1.19
N ASN A 167 18.07 -16.69 -1.76
CA ASN A 167 18.31 -18.01 -1.14
C ASN A 167 17.04 -18.80 -0.81
N LEU A 168 16.11 -18.93 -1.77
CA LEU A 168 14.95 -19.82 -1.63
C LEU A 168 15.41 -21.25 -1.27
N PRO A 169 14.99 -21.81 -0.11
CA PRO A 169 15.41 -23.16 0.28
C PRO A 169 14.93 -24.24 -0.68
N ASP A 170 15.69 -25.33 -0.76
CA ASP A 170 15.26 -26.52 -1.50
C ASP A 170 13.92 -27.04 -0.96
N GLY A 171 13.01 -27.44 -1.85
CA GLY A 171 11.68 -27.94 -1.47
C GLY A 171 10.65 -26.84 -1.20
N CYS A 172 10.99 -25.58 -1.46
CA CYS A 172 10.07 -24.45 -1.48
C CYS A 172 9.76 -24.00 -2.92
N ASP A 173 8.50 -23.64 -3.16
CA ASP A 173 8.00 -23.00 -4.37
C ASP A 173 7.62 -21.55 -4.08
N ARG A 174 7.70 -20.69 -5.10
CA ARG A 174 7.28 -19.28 -5.03
C ARG A 174 6.21 -18.96 -6.06
N ALA A 175 5.26 -18.10 -5.70
CA ALA A 175 4.27 -17.55 -6.62
C ALA A 175 3.95 -16.10 -6.26
N VAL A 176 3.80 -15.24 -7.26
CA VAL A 176 3.22 -13.90 -7.07
C VAL A 176 1.73 -14.01 -7.36
N ILE A 177 0.92 -13.70 -6.36
CA ILE A 177 -0.54 -13.75 -6.44
C ILE A 177 -1.05 -12.33 -6.57
N ARG A 178 -1.72 -12.04 -7.69
CA ARG A 178 -2.45 -10.80 -7.95
C ARG A 178 -3.94 -11.08 -7.96
N PRO A 179 -4.68 -10.70 -6.92
CA PRO A 179 -6.13 -10.76 -6.95
C PRO A 179 -6.67 -9.89 -8.09
N ASP A 180 -7.52 -10.45 -8.93
CA ASP A 180 -8.32 -9.63 -9.85
C ASP A 180 -9.35 -8.85 -9.01
N PRO A 181 -9.42 -7.51 -9.12
CA PRO A 181 -10.32 -6.72 -8.28
C PRO A 181 -11.79 -7.07 -8.46
N ASP A 182 -12.24 -7.36 -9.68
CA ASP A 182 -13.64 -7.69 -9.96
C ASP A 182 -13.99 -9.06 -9.39
N GLU A 183 -13.10 -10.04 -9.52
CA GLU A 183 -13.26 -11.36 -8.91
C GLU A 183 -13.20 -11.30 -7.38
N ALA A 184 -12.27 -10.54 -6.81
CA ALA A 184 -12.13 -10.36 -5.36
C ALA A 184 -13.39 -9.71 -4.78
N LEU A 185 -13.94 -8.69 -5.45
CA LEU A 185 -15.22 -8.10 -5.07
C LEU A 185 -16.35 -9.12 -5.18
N ALA A 186 -16.46 -9.84 -6.30
CA ALA A 186 -17.51 -10.82 -6.55
C ALA A 186 -17.52 -11.94 -5.50
N GLN A 187 -16.34 -12.42 -5.08
CA GLN A 187 -16.19 -13.49 -4.10
C GLN A 187 -16.46 -13.02 -2.67
N ASN A 188 -16.23 -11.74 -2.37
CA ASN A 188 -16.35 -11.19 -1.02
C ASN A 188 -17.56 -10.24 -0.84
N GLN A 189 -18.49 -10.18 -1.80
CA GLN A 189 -19.61 -9.22 -1.79
C GLN A 189 -20.40 -9.25 -0.48
N SER A 190 -20.74 -10.44 0.03
CA SER A 190 -21.53 -10.56 1.26
C SER A 190 -20.78 -10.00 2.47
N THR A 191 -19.48 -10.30 2.58
CA THR A 191 -18.62 -9.86 3.68
C THR A 191 -18.37 -8.36 3.62
N LEU A 192 -18.08 -7.82 2.44
CA LEU A 192 -17.89 -6.38 2.24
C LEU A 192 -19.17 -5.59 2.49
N THR A 193 -20.33 -6.14 2.08
CA THR A 193 -21.64 -5.53 2.35
C THR A 193 -21.93 -5.54 3.85
N GLU A 194 -21.70 -6.66 4.53
CA GLU A 194 -21.91 -6.77 5.98
C GLU A 194 -21.01 -5.79 6.75
N ALA A 195 -19.74 -5.67 6.36
CA ALA A 195 -18.81 -4.72 6.94
C ALA A 195 -19.25 -3.27 6.77
N PHE A 196 -19.68 -2.89 5.56
CA PHE A 196 -20.19 -1.55 5.29
C PHE A 196 -21.36 -1.17 6.20
N PHE A 197 -22.26 -2.12 6.51
CA PHE A 197 -23.43 -1.84 7.34
C PHE A 197 -23.18 -1.96 8.84
N ASN A 198 -22.31 -2.87 9.27
CA ASN A 198 -22.18 -3.24 10.68
C ASN A 198 -20.85 -2.79 11.32
N ASP A 199 -19.84 -2.49 10.51
CA ASP A 199 -18.54 -2.00 10.95
C ASP A 199 -17.99 -0.91 10.00
N PRO A 200 -18.71 0.20 9.77
CA PRO A 200 -18.29 1.24 8.83
C PRO A 200 -16.98 1.96 9.24
N ALA A 201 -16.47 1.70 10.44
CA ALA A 201 -15.23 2.27 10.97
C ALA A 201 -14.12 1.21 11.18
N GLY A 202 -14.34 -0.05 10.82
CA GLY A 202 -13.48 -1.15 11.22
C GLY A 202 -13.49 -2.33 10.26
N THR A 203 -12.40 -3.09 10.32
CA THR A 203 -12.00 -4.16 9.39
C THR A 203 -11.37 -3.64 8.11
N ASP A 204 -10.06 -3.84 8.00
CA ASP A 204 -9.27 -3.62 6.80
C ASP A 204 -9.52 -4.75 5.78
N TYR A 205 -10.00 -4.38 4.59
CA TYR A 205 -10.22 -5.26 3.44
C TYR A 205 -9.22 -5.01 2.31
N GLY A 206 -8.20 -4.16 2.49
CA GLY A 206 -7.14 -3.97 1.49
C GLY A 206 -6.41 -5.27 1.16
N ASN A 207 -6.29 -6.16 2.15
CA ASN A 207 -5.63 -7.44 2.00
C ASN A 207 -6.22 -8.37 0.92
N ILE A 208 -7.52 -8.29 0.61
CA ILE A 208 -8.13 -9.15 -0.43
C ILE A 208 -7.80 -8.69 -1.85
N PHE A 209 -7.29 -7.46 -2.00
CA PHE A 209 -6.84 -6.88 -3.27
C PHE A 209 -5.32 -6.83 -3.39
N ALA A 210 -4.60 -6.98 -2.28
CA ALA A 210 -3.15 -6.83 -2.22
C ALA A 210 -2.42 -7.91 -3.04
N THR A 211 -1.47 -7.47 -3.85
CA THR A 211 -0.49 -8.37 -4.46
C THR A 211 0.39 -8.96 -3.37
N LYS A 212 0.61 -10.28 -3.40
CA LYS A 212 1.45 -10.99 -2.42
C LYS A 212 2.42 -11.97 -3.09
N LEU A 213 3.60 -12.09 -2.50
CA LEU A 213 4.53 -13.18 -2.74
C LEU A 213 4.19 -14.32 -1.77
N GLU A 214 3.73 -15.43 -2.32
CA GLU A 214 3.44 -16.65 -1.58
C GLU A 214 4.61 -17.63 -1.74
N ILE A 215 5.15 -18.08 -0.62
CA ILE A 215 6.16 -19.13 -0.53
C ILE A 215 5.52 -20.36 0.11
N THR A 216 5.60 -21.49 -0.59
CA THR A 216 5.10 -22.77 -0.07
C THR A 216 6.25 -23.75 0.06
N CYS A 217 6.57 -24.16 1.28
CA CYS A 217 7.60 -25.13 1.58
C CYS A 217 6.99 -26.44 2.06
N ASN A 218 7.36 -27.54 1.41
CA ASN A 218 7.07 -28.87 1.92
C ASN A 218 7.83 -29.01 3.24
N GLY A 219 7.13 -29.30 4.36
CA GLY A 219 7.66 -29.20 5.73
C GLY A 219 8.76 -30.19 6.12
N GLN A 220 9.74 -30.43 5.25
CA GLN A 220 10.96 -31.20 5.48
C GLN A 220 12.16 -30.32 5.12
N GLY A 221 12.52 -29.44 6.04
CA GLY A 221 13.88 -28.90 6.21
C GLY A 221 14.40 -29.35 7.57
#